data_AF-A0A256ZVU0-F1
#
_entry.id   AF-A0A256ZVU0-F1
#
_cell.length_a   1.000
_cell.length_b   1.000
_cell.length_c   1.000
_cell.angle_alpha   90.00
_cell.angle_beta   90.00
_cell.angle_gamma   90.00
#
_symmetry.space_group_name_H-M   'P 1'
#
loop_
_entity.id
_entity.type
_entity.pdbx_description
1 polymer ?
#
loop_
_entity_poly.entity_id
_entity_poly.type
_entity_poly.pdbx_seq_one_letter_code
_entity_poly.pdbx_strand_id
1 'polypeptide(L)'
;MIELKKEIYEKLVSEAEKISNEEIRSITLNILKEPKITFTKAEPKISLHESPAAPKKHHAYPGGLVEHTWAVLTIAKNLAEIFEKTYHVKVNRDLIIAASILHDIFKFYQYEKDPITGGFRPRSDWYLSHQFSIIAELSFRGAPEILIRCLAEMHGSVPTSMIESEIVKFADSVDAKFVSRIQDIIWDSCKDIELLTDGKYIVQKTYPQILMKKTIFELARIYYEEGRDKLTEYIIRELGIEL
;
A
#
# COMPACT_ATOMS: atom_id res chain seq x y z
N MET A 1 4.76 13.47 -8.68
CA MET A 1 4.29 12.36 -7.80
C MET A 1 4.32 11.01 -8.47
N ILE A 2 3.75 10.81 -9.67
CA ILE A 2 3.77 9.49 -10.34
C ILE A 2 5.19 8.98 -10.64
N GLU A 3 6.11 9.87 -11.01
CA GLU A 3 7.51 9.50 -11.29
C GLU A 3 8.22 8.97 -10.04
N LEU A 4 8.01 9.61 -8.90
CA LEU A 4 8.49 9.11 -7.60
C LEU A 4 7.96 7.70 -7.29
N LYS A 5 6.70 7.39 -7.66
CA LYS A 5 6.15 6.03 -7.46
C LYS A 5 6.82 5.01 -8.36
N LYS A 6 7.19 5.38 -9.59
CA LYS A 6 7.96 4.50 -10.49
C LYS A 6 9.36 4.24 -9.94
N GLU A 7 10.05 5.27 -9.44
CA GLU A 7 11.36 5.10 -8.80
C GLU A 7 11.29 4.15 -7.59
N ILE A 8 10.24 4.24 -6.76
CA ILE A 8 10.01 3.29 -5.67
C ILE A 8 9.75 1.88 -6.22
N TYR A 9 8.98 1.77 -7.30
CA TYR A 9 8.70 0.49 -7.94
C TYR A 9 9.97 -0.17 -8.50
N GLU A 10 10.87 0.59 -9.11
CA GLU A 10 12.18 0.11 -9.57
C GLU A 10 13.03 -0.40 -8.40
N LYS A 11 12.95 0.23 -7.23
CA LYS A 11 13.61 -0.29 -6.01
C LYS A 11 13.02 -1.64 -5.59
N LEU A 12 11.70 -1.85 -5.68
CA LEU A 12 11.08 -3.16 -5.43
C LEU A 12 11.64 -4.21 -6.40
N VAL A 13 11.80 -3.87 -7.68
CA VAL A 13 12.41 -4.77 -8.68
C VAL A 13 13.85 -5.09 -8.31
N SER A 14 14.66 -4.10 -7.96
CA SER A 14 16.05 -4.30 -7.53
C SER A 14 16.16 -5.16 -6.28
N GLU A 15 15.22 -5.06 -5.34
CA GLU A 15 15.19 -5.94 -4.16
C GLU A 15 14.79 -7.37 -4.52
N ALA A 16 13.82 -7.55 -5.43
CA ALA A 16 13.46 -8.89 -5.92
C ALA A 16 14.63 -9.58 -6.64
N GLU A 17 15.50 -8.84 -7.33
CA GLU A 17 16.72 -9.38 -7.97
C GLU A 17 17.72 -9.98 -6.96
N LYS A 18 17.66 -9.56 -5.69
CA LYS A 18 18.57 -10.05 -4.63
C LYS A 18 18.10 -11.35 -3.98
N ILE A 19 16.89 -11.84 -4.31
CA ILE A 19 16.39 -13.15 -3.85
C ILE A 19 17.36 -14.23 -4.32
N SER A 20 17.85 -15.08 -3.42
CA SER A 20 18.88 -16.08 -3.73
C SER A 20 18.30 -17.30 -4.44
N ASN A 21 17.19 -17.84 -3.94
CA ASN A 21 16.45 -18.95 -4.52
C ASN A 21 15.91 -18.56 -5.92
N GLU A 22 16.34 -19.30 -6.94
CA GLU A 22 16.04 -18.99 -8.34
C GLU A 22 14.55 -19.08 -8.68
N GLU A 23 13.85 -20.09 -8.17
CA GLU A 23 12.42 -20.28 -8.43
C GLU A 23 11.59 -19.13 -7.82
N ILE A 24 11.88 -18.76 -6.56
CA ILE A 24 11.24 -17.62 -5.88
C ILE A 24 11.58 -16.31 -6.60
N ARG A 25 12.86 -16.09 -6.94
CA ARG A 25 13.30 -14.87 -7.63
C ARG A 25 12.58 -14.73 -8.98
N SER A 26 12.56 -15.79 -9.76
CA SER A 26 11.97 -15.81 -11.10
C SER A 26 10.48 -15.49 -11.04
N ILE A 27 9.72 -16.17 -10.18
CA ILE A 27 8.26 -15.95 -10.09
C ILE A 27 7.93 -14.55 -9.55
N THR A 28 8.67 -14.07 -8.55
CA THR A 28 8.48 -12.71 -8.01
C THR A 28 8.77 -11.65 -9.06
N LEU A 29 9.88 -11.76 -9.79
CA LEU A 29 10.22 -10.81 -10.86
C LEU A 29 9.23 -10.88 -12.01
N ASN A 30 8.75 -12.07 -12.37
CA ASN A 30 7.80 -12.25 -13.46
C ASN A 30 6.44 -11.59 -13.15
N ILE A 31 5.94 -11.75 -11.92
CA ILE A 31 4.72 -11.05 -11.47
C ILE A 31 4.97 -9.54 -11.31
N LEU A 32 6.12 -9.12 -10.80
CA LEU A 32 6.41 -7.70 -10.58
C LEU A 32 6.64 -6.95 -11.89
N LYS A 33 7.25 -7.55 -12.91
CA LYS A 33 7.46 -6.90 -14.21
C LYS A 33 6.18 -6.84 -15.04
N GLU A 34 5.29 -7.81 -14.86
CA GLU A 34 3.99 -7.86 -15.52
C GLU A 34 2.89 -8.25 -14.51
N PRO A 35 2.42 -7.28 -13.69
CA PRO A 35 1.44 -7.54 -12.63
C PRO A 35 0.05 -7.78 -13.22
N LYS A 36 -0.15 -8.96 -13.79
CA LYS A 36 -1.40 -9.39 -14.43
C LYS A 36 -1.96 -10.64 -13.76
N ILE A 37 -3.28 -10.63 -13.53
CA ILE A 37 -4.01 -11.83 -13.14
C ILE A 37 -4.34 -12.59 -14.43
N THR A 38 -3.74 -13.78 -14.63
CA THR A 38 -3.76 -14.47 -15.93
C THR A 38 -4.85 -15.53 -16.06
N PHE A 39 -5.46 -15.96 -14.96
CA PHE A 39 -6.55 -16.94 -14.95
C PHE A 39 -7.94 -16.33 -15.20
N THR A 40 -8.04 -15.01 -15.44
CA THR A 40 -9.30 -14.28 -15.66
C THR A 40 -9.19 -13.30 -16.83
N LYS A 41 -10.32 -12.84 -17.35
CA LYS A 41 -10.42 -11.78 -18.36
C LYS A 41 -10.56 -10.38 -17.74
N ALA A 42 -10.62 -10.28 -16.42
CA ALA A 42 -10.73 -8.99 -15.75
C ALA A 42 -9.46 -8.17 -15.98
N GLU A 43 -9.64 -6.90 -16.34
CA GLU A 43 -8.55 -5.93 -16.48
C GLU A 43 -8.66 -4.87 -15.36
N PRO A 44 -7.54 -4.28 -14.91
CA PRO A 44 -7.54 -3.26 -13.87
C PRO A 44 -8.16 -1.95 -14.39
N LYS A 45 -8.90 -1.23 -13.54
CA LYS A 45 -9.51 0.07 -13.90
C LYS A 45 -8.58 1.26 -13.66
N ILE A 46 -7.53 1.04 -12.88
CA ILE A 46 -6.49 2.02 -12.53
C ILE A 46 -5.13 1.34 -12.63
N SER A 47 -4.06 2.12 -12.80
CA SER A 47 -2.70 1.59 -12.78
C SER A 47 -2.21 1.27 -11.36
N LEU A 48 -1.26 0.35 -11.26
CA LEU A 48 -0.60 0.03 -9.99
C LEU A 48 0.06 1.28 -9.37
N HIS A 49 0.68 2.14 -10.18
CA HIS A 49 1.39 3.34 -9.74
C HIS A 49 0.48 4.45 -9.21
N GLU A 50 -0.81 4.44 -9.57
CA GLU A 50 -1.79 5.39 -9.05
C GLU A 50 -2.68 4.77 -7.96
N SER A 51 -2.66 3.45 -7.77
CA SER A 51 -3.53 2.77 -6.82
C SER A 51 -3.29 3.21 -5.38
N PRO A 52 -4.35 3.42 -4.58
CA PRO A 52 -4.23 3.47 -3.12
C PRO A 52 -3.98 2.07 -2.56
N ALA A 53 -3.49 1.97 -1.33
CA ALA A 53 -3.37 0.67 -0.65
C ALA A 53 -4.71 0.22 -0.03
N ALA A 54 -5.45 1.13 0.60
CA ALA A 54 -6.79 0.83 1.11
C ALA A 54 -7.60 2.13 1.24
N PRO A 55 -8.50 2.47 0.28
CA PRO A 55 -9.22 3.75 0.20
C PRO A 55 -9.99 4.20 1.46
N LYS A 56 -10.24 3.31 2.43
CA LYS A 56 -10.96 3.59 3.68
C LYS A 56 -10.15 3.26 4.94
N LYS A 57 -8.85 2.96 4.81
CA LYS A 57 -8.03 2.51 5.95
C LYS A 57 -6.68 3.24 6.00
N HIS A 58 -5.76 2.90 5.11
CA HIS A 58 -4.39 3.42 5.11
C HIS A 58 -3.92 3.62 3.67
N HIS A 59 -3.00 4.56 3.49
CA HIS A 59 -2.52 4.99 2.18
C HIS A 59 -3.69 5.23 1.19
N ALA A 60 -4.73 5.92 1.64
CA ALA A 60 -5.93 6.19 0.85
C ALA A 60 -5.72 7.38 -0.10
N TYR A 61 -4.65 7.31 -0.90
CA TYR A 61 -4.24 8.38 -1.80
C TYR A 61 -3.49 7.82 -3.02
N PRO A 62 -3.35 8.60 -4.11
CA PRO A 62 -2.72 8.13 -5.34
C PRO A 62 -1.28 7.61 -5.13
N GLY A 63 -1.04 6.39 -5.59
CA GLY A 63 0.25 5.70 -5.48
C GLY A 63 0.59 5.21 -4.07
N GLY A 64 -0.39 5.23 -3.16
CA GLY A 64 -0.24 4.71 -1.81
C GLY A 64 0.09 3.22 -1.75
N LEU A 65 -0.34 2.42 -2.73
CA LEU A 65 -0.04 0.99 -2.80
C LEU A 65 1.47 0.73 -2.90
N VAL A 66 2.17 1.44 -3.79
CA VAL A 66 3.61 1.23 -4.03
C VAL A 66 4.44 1.67 -2.81
N GLU A 67 4.07 2.79 -2.19
CA GLU A 67 4.72 3.23 -0.95
C GLU A 67 4.52 2.23 0.19
N HIS A 68 3.29 1.74 0.35
CA HIS A 68 2.97 0.72 1.34
C HIS A 68 3.81 -0.54 1.11
N THR A 69 3.84 -1.09 -0.11
CA THR A 69 4.64 -2.28 -0.44
C THR A 69 6.13 -2.07 -0.13
N TRP A 70 6.69 -0.90 -0.46
CA TRP A 70 8.08 -0.57 -0.14
C TRP A 70 8.37 -0.45 1.36
N ALA A 71 7.46 0.20 2.11
CA ALA A 71 7.57 0.32 3.55
C ALA A 71 7.49 -1.04 4.23
N VAL A 72 6.52 -1.88 3.84
CA VAL A 72 6.37 -3.26 4.34
C VAL A 72 7.63 -4.09 4.09
N LEU A 73 8.18 -4.06 2.87
CA LEU A 73 9.44 -4.74 2.57
C LEU A 73 10.59 -4.28 3.47
N THR A 74 10.73 -2.97 3.63
CA THR A 74 11.81 -2.38 4.42
C THR A 74 11.66 -2.75 5.90
N ILE A 75 10.46 -2.61 6.46
CA ILE A 75 10.18 -2.96 7.85
C ILE A 75 10.39 -4.46 8.08
N ALA A 76 9.88 -5.33 7.20
CA ALA A 76 10.01 -6.78 7.34
C ALA A 76 11.48 -7.22 7.31
N LYS A 77 12.31 -6.65 6.43
CA LYS A 77 13.76 -6.92 6.41
C LYS A 77 14.45 -6.52 7.72
N ASN A 78 14.08 -5.38 8.30
CA ASN A 78 14.62 -4.91 9.57
C ASN A 78 14.15 -5.79 10.75
N LEU A 79 12.87 -6.14 10.80
CA LEU A 79 12.32 -7.06 11.82
C LEU A 79 13.02 -8.42 11.78
N ALA A 80 13.20 -8.99 10.58
CA ALA A 80 13.92 -10.24 10.41
C ALA A 80 15.37 -10.15 10.94
N GLU A 81 16.06 -9.04 10.71
CA GLU A 81 17.42 -8.82 11.25
C GLU A 81 17.44 -8.72 12.77
N ILE A 82 16.50 -7.97 13.35
CA ILE A 82 16.38 -7.82 14.80
C ILE A 82 16.11 -9.18 15.45
N PHE A 83 15.22 -9.99 14.87
CA PHE A 83 14.86 -11.29 15.42
C PHE A 83 15.97 -12.33 15.28
N GLU A 84 16.67 -12.36 14.15
CA GLU A 84 17.87 -13.20 13.98
C GLU A 84 18.95 -12.85 15.01
N LYS A 85 19.21 -11.55 15.24
CA LYS A 85 20.23 -11.09 16.19
C LYS A 85 19.85 -11.34 17.65
N THR A 86 18.60 -11.06 18.00
CA THR A 86 18.13 -11.09 19.40
C THR A 86 17.75 -12.50 19.85
N TYR A 87 17.06 -13.25 18.98
CA TYR A 87 16.47 -14.54 19.34
C TYR A 87 17.14 -15.73 18.65
N HIS A 88 18.14 -15.49 17.80
CA HIS A 88 18.87 -16.52 17.06
C HIS A 88 17.96 -17.43 16.22
N VAL A 89 16.81 -16.90 15.80
CA VAL A 89 15.89 -17.62 14.92
C VAL A 89 16.40 -17.54 13.48
N LYS A 90 16.25 -18.63 12.73
CA LYS A 90 16.58 -18.65 11.30
C LYS A 90 15.37 -18.15 10.51
N VAL A 91 15.56 -17.07 9.74
CA VAL A 91 14.52 -16.50 8.87
C VAL A 91 14.94 -16.69 7.41
N ASN A 92 14.01 -17.14 6.57
CA ASN A 92 14.21 -17.20 5.14
C ASN A 92 14.03 -15.80 4.52
N ARG A 93 15.14 -15.11 4.25
CA ARG A 93 15.16 -13.76 3.69
C ARG A 93 14.53 -13.65 2.29
N ASP A 94 14.63 -14.71 1.49
CA ASP A 94 14.01 -14.74 0.16
C ASP A 94 12.48 -14.67 0.24
N LEU A 95 11.90 -15.38 1.20
CA LEU A 95 10.47 -15.33 1.47
C LEU A 95 10.04 -13.99 2.06
N ILE A 96 10.84 -13.36 2.93
CA ILE A 96 10.57 -12.00 3.42
C ILE A 96 10.45 -11.04 2.23
N ILE A 97 11.43 -11.05 1.33
CA ILE A 97 11.42 -10.14 0.17
C ILE A 97 10.23 -10.45 -0.74
N ALA A 98 10.05 -11.71 -1.15
CA ALA A 98 9.00 -12.10 -2.07
C ALA A 98 7.59 -11.85 -1.51
N ALA A 99 7.33 -12.25 -0.27
CA ALA A 99 6.02 -12.09 0.35
C ALA A 99 5.69 -10.61 0.57
N SER A 100 6.63 -9.81 1.07
CA SER A 100 6.41 -8.36 1.23
C SER A 100 6.12 -7.66 -0.10
N ILE A 101 6.79 -8.05 -1.19
CA ILE A 101 6.54 -7.46 -2.52
C ILE A 101 5.18 -7.86 -3.08
N LEU A 102 4.78 -9.12 -2.90
CA LEU A 102 3.63 -9.69 -3.59
C LEU A 102 2.31 -9.63 -2.79
N HIS A 103 2.33 -9.45 -1.47
CA HIS A 103 1.14 -9.61 -0.61
C HIS A 103 -0.08 -8.77 -1.02
N ASP A 104 0.16 -7.59 -1.58
CA ASP A 104 -0.86 -6.62 -1.97
C ASP A 104 -0.82 -6.26 -3.47
N ILE A 105 0.01 -6.96 -4.27
CA ILE A 105 0.33 -6.58 -5.65
C ILE A 105 -0.92 -6.41 -6.52
N PHE A 106 -1.99 -7.17 -6.26
CA PHE A 106 -3.23 -7.13 -7.03
C PHE A 106 -4.32 -6.21 -6.48
N LYS A 107 -4.06 -5.41 -5.44
CA LYS A 107 -5.05 -4.48 -4.89
C LYS A 107 -5.56 -3.47 -5.93
N PHE A 108 -4.72 -3.07 -6.89
CA PHE A 108 -5.13 -2.16 -7.96
C PHE A 108 -6.20 -2.74 -8.90
N TYR A 109 -6.39 -4.07 -8.93
CA TYR A 109 -7.52 -4.68 -9.63
C TYR A 109 -8.86 -4.44 -8.93
N GLN A 110 -8.87 -4.09 -7.64
CA GLN A 110 -10.07 -4.00 -6.80
C GLN A 110 -10.73 -2.61 -6.82
N TYR A 111 -10.06 -1.60 -7.37
CA TYR A 111 -10.48 -0.20 -7.26
C TYR A 111 -10.67 0.46 -8.61
N GLU A 112 -11.48 1.51 -8.61
CA GLU A 112 -11.67 2.47 -9.71
C GLU A 112 -11.65 3.91 -9.17
N LYS A 113 -11.46 4.90 -10.04
CA LYS A 113 -11.61 6.31 -9.66
C LYS A 113 -13.07 6.59 -9.33
N ASP A 114 -13.29 7.31 -8.24
CA ASP A 114 -14.62 7.77 -7.87
C ASP A 114 -14.92 9.11 -8.57
N PRO A 115 -15.87 9.16 -9.53
CA PRO A 115 -16.18 10.39 -10.25
C PRO A 115 -16.80 11.47 -9.37
N ILE A 116 -17.30 11.14 -8.18
CA ILE A 116 -17.95 12.08 -7.27
C ILE A 116 -16.92 12.80 -6.39
N THR A 117 -16.03 12.02 -5.79
CA THR A 117 -15.06 12.51 -4.80
C THR A 117 -13.70 12.86 -5.42
N GLY A 118 -13.39 12.30 -6.59
CA GLY A 118 -12.05 12.37 -7.19
C GLY A 118 -11.04 11.41 -6.55
N GLY A 119 -11.44 10.67 -5.50
CA GLY A 119 -10.65 9.63 -4.87
C GLY A 119 -10.81 8.28 -5.56
N PHE A 120 -10.80 7.22 -4.74
CA PHE A 120 -10.93 5.84 -5.21
C PHE A 120 -12.05 5.12 -4.47
N ARG A 121 -12.72 4.20 -5.16
CA ARG A 121 -13.74 3.33 -4.58
C ARG A 121 -13.57 1.90 -5.07
N PRO A 122 -14.10 0.89 -4.34
CA PRO A 122 -14.20 -0.46 -4.87
C PRO A 122 -14.96 -0.45 -6.20
N ARG A 123 -14.44 -1.17 -7.20
CA ARG A 123 -15.15 -1.40 -8.45
C ARG A 123 -16.35 -2.33 -8.21
N SER A 124 -17.38 -2.21 -9.04
CA SER A 124 -18.63 -2.98 -8.90
C SER A 124 -18.82 -4.06 -9.97
N ASP A 125 -18.03 -4.04 -11.06
CA ASP A 125 -18.16 -4.95 -12.20
C ASP A 125 -17.48 -6.30 -11.99
N TRP A 126 -16.42 -6.34 -11.17
CA TRP A 126 -15.68 -7.57 -10.87
C TRP A 126 -14.97 -7.48 -9.52
N TYR A 127 -15.01 -8.54 -8.73
CA TYR A 127 -14.30 -8.59 -7.46
C TYR A 127 -13.82 -10.00 -7.11
N LEU A 128 -12.50 -10.15 -7.01
CA LEU A 128 -11.83 -11.20 -6.27
C LEU A 128 -10.86 -10.52 -5.30
N SER A 129 -10.84 -10.95 -4.05
CA SER A 129 -9.91 -10.39 -3.07
C SER A 129 -8.47 -10.58 -3.56
N HIS A 130 -7.63 -9.56 -3.42
CA HIS A 130 -6.23 -9.59 -3.83
C HIS A 130 -5.46 -10.77 -3.20
N GLN A 131 -5.81 -11.16 -1.96
CA GLN A 131 -5.29 -12.36 -1.30
C GLN A 131 -5.57 -13.64 -2.12
N PHE A 132 -6.81 -13.83 -2.57
CA PHE A 132 -7.14 -15.01 -3.38
C PHE A 132 -6.54 -14.91 -4.78
N SER A 133 -6.48 -13.71 -5.35
CA SER A 133 -5.85 -13.47 -6.65
C SER A 133 -4.38 -13.86 -6.66
N ILE A 134 -3.60 -13.45 -5.65
CA ILE A 134 -2.16 -13.78 -5.61
C ILE A 134 -1.92 -15.28 -5.40
N ILE A 135 -2.73 -15.94 -4.56
CA ILE A 135 -2.61 -17.39 -4.33
C ILE A 135 -2.99 -18.19 -5.58
N ALA A 136 -4.09 -17.81 -6.25
CA ALA A 136 -4.49 -18.45 -7.50
C ALA A 136 -3.45 -18.22 -8.60
N GLU A 137 -2.90 -17.01 -8.72
CA GLU A 137 -1.88 -16.69 -9.72
C GLU A 137 -0.59 -17.49 -9.49
N LEU A 138 -0.11 -17.56 -8.25
CA LEU A 138 1.09 -18.33 -7.90
C LEU A 138 0.87 -19.83 -8.14
N SER A 139 -0.29 -20.36 -7.75
CA SER A 139 -0.65 -21.75 -8.00
C SER A 139 -0.69 -22.06 -9.50
N PHE A 140 -1.30 -21.17 -10.28
CA PHE A 140 -1.41 -21.31 -11.73
C PHE A 140 -0.05 -21.28 -12.44
N ARG A 141 0.88 -20.45 -11.95
CA ARG A 141 2.25 -20.34 -12.49
C ARG A 141 3.22 -21.39 -11.93
N GLY A 142 2.76 -22.34 -11.11
CA GLY A 142 3.60 -23.40 -10.55
C GLY A 142 4.66 -22.87 -9.57
N ALA A 143 4.34 -21.82 -8.81
CA ALA A 143 5.26 -21.26 -7.81
C ALA A 143 5.59 -22.27 -6.70
N PRO A 144 6.76 -22.15 -6.04
CA PRO A 144 7.11 -23.00 -4.91
C PRO A 144 6.05 -22.99 -3.81
N GLU A 145 5.67 -24.17 -3.30
CA GLU A 145 4.63 -24.31 -2.27
C GLU A 145 4.93 -23.48 -1.02
N ILE A 146 6.21 -23.35 -0.66
CA ILE A 146 6.63 -22.56 0.50
C ILE A 146 6.33 -21.06 0.35
N LEU A 147 6.38 -20.52 -0.87
CA LEU A 147 5.99 -19.15 -1.16
C LEU A 147 4.47 -18.99 -1.14
N ILE A 148 3.74 -19.95 -1.72
CA ILE A 148 2.27 -19.98 -1.71
C ILE A 148 1.76 -20.00 -0.26
N ARG A 149 2.30 -20.90 0.58
CA ARG A 149 1.95 -20.98 2.01
C ARG A 149 2.22 -19.67 2.74
N CYS A 150 3.41 -19.08 2.55
CA CYS A 150 3.76 -17.80 3.18
C CYS A 150 2.74 -16.70 2.82
N LEU A 151 2.44 -16.53 1.54
CA LEU A 151 1.47 -15.52 1.09
C LEU A 151 0.02 -15.83 1.51
N ALA A 152 -0.35 -17.10 1.66
CA ALA A 152 -1.69 -17.50 2.06
C ALA A 152 -2.02 -17.07 3.49
N GLU A 153 -0.99 -16.95 4.34
CA GLU A 153 -1.10 -16.60 5.75
C GLU A 153 -1.12 -15.08 6.02
N MET A 154 -0.86 -14.25 5.00
CA MET A 154 -0.72 -12.78 5.13
C MET A 154 -1.99 -12.09 5.62
N HIS A 155 -3.15 -12.51 5.12
CA HIS A 155 -4.39 -11.78 5.26
C HIS A 155 -5.49 -12.64 5.89
N GLY A 156 -6.44 -11.98 6.55
CA GLY A 156 -7.59 -12.63 7.19
C GLY A 156 -7.26 -13.28 8.53
N SER A 157 -8.16 -14.15 8.98
CA SER A 157 -8.06 -14.89 10.26
C SER A 157 -7.25 -16.18 10.15
N VAL A 158 -6.40 -16.29 9.12
CA VAL A 158 -5.56 -17.47 8.90
C VAL A 158 -4.44 -17.46 9.95
N PRO A 159 -4.28 -18.54 10.75
CA PRO A 159 -3.15 -18.68 11.64
C PRO A 159 -1.85 -18.67 10.85
N THR A 160 -0.86 -17.94 11.34
CA THR A 160 0.50 -18.04 10.81
C THR A 160 1.16 -19.31 11.30
N SER A 161 1.81 -20.01 10.39
CA SER A 161 2.55 -21.23 10.69
C SER A 161 4.02 -21.13 10.26
N MET A 162 4.41 -19.99 9.71
CA MET A 162 5.79 -19.64 9.34
C MET A 162 6.19 -18.33 10.02
N ILE A 163 7.45 -18.24 10.46
CA ILE A 163 7.96 -17.01 11.07
C ILE A 163 8.02 -15.86 10.05
N GLU A 164 8.32 -16.18 8.79
CA GLU A 164 8.31 -15.22 7.70
C GLU A 164 6.92 -14.61 7.52
N SER A 165 5.88 -15.45 7.63
CA SER A 165 4.50 -14.97 7.55
C SER A 165 4.20 -13.97 8.66
N GLU A 166 4.61 -14.30 9.88
CA GLU A 166 4.38 -13.46 11.05
C GLU A 166 5.14 -12.12 10.94
N ILE A 167 6.40 -12.15 10.51
CA ILE A 167 7.22 -10.96 10.31
C ILE A 167 6.59 -10.01 9.28
N VAL A 168 6.15 -10.53 8.14
CA VAL A 168 5.55 -9.70 7.09
C VAL A 168 4.20 -9.13 7.53
N LYS A 169 3.38 -9.89 8.27
CA LYS A 169 2.14 -9.38 8.87
C LYS A 169 2.39 -8.28 9.89
N PHE A 170 3.42 -8.40 10.72
CA PHE A 170 3.79 -7.32 11.62
C PHE A 170 4.24 -6.08 10.85
N ALA A 171 5.04 -6.24 9.80
CA ALA A 171 5.46 -5.13 8.98
C ALA A 171 4.28 -4.41 8.30
N ASP A 172 3.36 -5.17 7.69
CA ASP A 172 2.10 -4.67 7.14
C ASP A 172 1.29 -3.89 8.18
N SER A 173 1.08 -4.49 9.36
CA SER A 173 0.30 -3.86 10.42
C SER A 173 0.95 -2.59 10.97
N VAL A 174 2.28 -2.57 11.12
CA VAL A 174 3.03 -1.40 11.62
C VAL A 174 2.88 -0.24 10.65
N ASP A 175 3.14 -0.47 9.35
CA ASP A 175 3.03 0.56 8.33
C ASP A 175 1.59 1.08 8.19
N ALA A 176 0.62 0.16 8.09
CA ALA A 176 -0.79 0.50 7.97
C ALA A 176 -1.28 1.36 9.15
N LYS A 177 -0.92 1.00 10.40
CA LYS A 177 -1.29 1.77 11.59
C LYS A 177 -0.62 3.13 11.62
N PHE A 178 0.66 3.19 11.28
CA PHE A 178 1.41 4.44 11.26
C PHE A 178 0.80 5.42 10.25
N VAL A 179 0.60 4.99 9.00
CA VAL A 179 0.07 5.87 7.96
C VAL A 179 -1.41 6.18 8.15
N SER A 180 -2.21 5.26 8.71
CA SER A 180 -3.59 5.56 9.13
C SER A 180 -3.64 6.73 10.11
N ARG A 181 -2.76 6.75 11.12
CA ARG A 181 -2.68 7.83 12.12
C ARG A 181 -2.37 9.18 11.47
N ILE A 182 -1.43 9.21 10.53
CA ILE A 182 -1.08 10.43 9.80
C ILE A 182 -2.22 10.88 8.89
N GLN A 183 -2.85 9.93 8.21
CA GLN A 183 -4.00 10.19 7.34
C GLN A 183 -5.16 10.81 8.13
N ASP A 184 -5.44 10.33 9.34
CA ASP A 184 -6.48 10.90 10.20
C ASP A 184 -6.23 12.37 10.51
N ILE A 185 -4.97 12.77 10.75
CA ILE A 185 -4.59 14.18 10.98
C ILE A 185 -4.96 15.07 9.78
N ILE A 186 -4.65 14.60 8.56
CA ILE A 186 -4.90 15.36 7.33
C ILE A 186 -6.40 15.40 7.04
N TRP A 187 -7.09 14.28 7.22
CA TRP A 187 -8.53 14.17 7.09
C TRP A 187 -9.25 15.14 8.03
N ASP A 188 -8.83 15.18 9.28
CA ASP A 188 -9.37 16.06 10.30
C ASP A 188 -9.20 17.55 9.96
N SER A 189 -8.03 17.93 9.43
CA SER A 189 -7.80 19.31 8.97
C SER A 189 -8.69 19.65 7.77
N CYS A 190 -8.91 18.70 6.86
CA CYS A 190 -9.87 18.86 5.76
C CYS A 190 -11.32 18.94 6.24
N LYS A 191 -11.66 18.25 7.33
CA LYS A 191 -12.97 18.32 7.98
C LYS A 191 -13.21 19.68 8.65
N ASP A 192 -12.17 20.30 9.21
CA ASP A 192 -12.29 21.66 9.74
C ASP A 192 -12.68 22.65 8.63
N ILE A 193 -12.14 22.49 7.42
CA ILE A 193 -12.52 23.30 6.25
C ILE A 193 -14.00 23.10 5.90
N GLU A 194 -14.49 21.86 5.92
CA GLU A 194 -15.91 21.57 5.69
C GLU A 194 -16.80 22.30 6.71
N LEU A 195 -16.41 22.29 7.98
CA LEU A 195 -17.14 22.98 9.05
C LEU A 195 -17.06 24.50 8.93
N LEU A 196 -15.88 25.06 8.62
CA LEU A 196 -15.67 26.50 8.44
C LEU A 196 -16.45 27.06 7.25
N THR A 197 -16.74 26.23 6.24
CA THR A 197 -17.39 26.64 5.00
C THR A 197 -18.85 26.18 4.90
N ASP A 198 -19.43 25.74 6.02
CA ASP A 198 -20.81 25.23 6.12
C ASP A 198 -21.14 24.18 5.04
N GLY A 199 -20.21 23.25 4.82
CA GLY A 199 -20.36 22.16 3.86
C GLY A 199 -20.12 22.53 2.38
N LYS A 200 -19.77 23.79 2.05
CA LYS A 200 -19.41 24.18 0.68
C LYS A 200 -18.24 23.36 0.13
N TYR A 201 -17.25 23.08 0.97
CA TYR A 201 -16.09 22.25 0.62
C TYR A 201 -16.01 21.00 1.52
N ILE A 202 -16.61 19.90 1.06
CA ILE A 202 -16.67 18.64 1.83
C ILE A 202 -15.34 17.88 1.89
N VAL A 203 -15.08 17.23 3.01
CA VAL A 203 -13.83 16.48 3.28
C VAL A 203 -13.56 15.40 2.23
N GLN A 204 -14.59 14.73 1.73
CA GLN A 204 -14.46 13.68 0.72
C GLN A 204 -13.89 14.20 -0.61
N LYS A 205 -13.95 15.52 -0.86
CA LYS A 205 -13.36 16.16 -2.05
C LYS A 205 -12.03 16.84 -1.74
N THR A 206 -11.94 17.58 -0.63
CA THR A 206 -10.73 18.33 -0.29
C THR A 206 -9.56 17.41 0.05
N TYR A 207 -9.81 16.29 0.75
CA TYR A 207 -8.79 15.31 1.12
C TYR A 207 -8.07 14.67 -0.08
N PRO A 208 -8.76 14.04 -1.06
CA PRO A 208 -8.07 13.50 -2.24
C PRO A 208 -7.43 14.61 -3.07
N GLN A 209 -8.01 15.83 -3.11
CA GLN A 209 -7.44 16.96 -3.85
C GLN A 209 -6.09 17.41 -3.29
N ILE A 210 -5.96 17.56 -1.97
CA ILE A 210 -4.68 17.97 -1.38
C ILE A 210 -3.61 16.89 -1.58
N LEU A 211 -3.98 15.61 -1.46
CA LEU A 211 -3.07 14.48 -1.66
C LEU A 211 -2.76 14.18 -3.13
N MET A 212 -3.36 14.90 -4.09
CA MET A 212 -2.90 14.96 -5.47
C MET A 212 -1.82 16.03 -5.68
N LYS A 213 -1.70 17.01 -4.78
CA LYS A 213 -0.74 18.11 -4.87
C LYS A 213 0.48 17.92 -3.96
N LYS A 214 0.29 17.33 -2.79
CA LYS A 214 1.32 17.17 -1.74
C LYS A 214 1.38 15.72 -1.29
N THR A 215 2.56 15.31 -0.86
CA THR A 215 2.74 14.05 -0.15
C THR A 215 2.14 14.15 1.25
N ILE A 216 1.70 13.01 1.79
CA ILE A 216 1.12 12.97 3.14
C ILE A 216 2.09 13.47 4.21
N PHE A 217 3.39 13.25 4.04
CA PHE A 217 4.41 13.68 5.01
C PHE A 217 4.77 15.16 4.92
N GLU A 218 4.67 15.79 3.75
CA GLU A 218 4.77 17.26 3.67
C GLU A 218 3.67 17.92 4.49
N LEU A 219 2.46 17.38 4.46
CA LEU A 219 1.34 17.87 5.25
C LEU A 219 1.49 17.54 6.74
N ALA A 220 1.90 16.30 7.05
CA ALA A 220 2.11 15.86 8.42
C ALA A 220 3.19 16.69 9.13
N ARG A 221 4.24 17.09 8.40
CA ARG A 221 5.30 17.94 8.91
C ARG A 221 4.76 19.27 9.42
N ILE A 222 3.88 19.93 8.67
CA ILE A 222 3.24 21.19 9.08
C ILE A 222 2.47 20.97 10.39
N TYR A 223 1.71 19.88 10.50
CA TYR A 223 0.99 19.57 11.74
C TYR A 223 1.94 19.39 12.94
N TYR A 224 3.04 18.65 12.79
CA TYR A 224 3.96 18.41 13.90
C TYR A 224 4.82 19.62 14.27
N GLU A 225 5.12 20.49 13.31
CA GLU A 225 5.94 21.70 13.54
C GLU A 225 5.09 22.90 13.99
N GLU A 226 3.90 23.07 13.43
CA GLU A 226 3.09 24.30 13.56
C GLU A 226 1.66 24.07 14.08
N GLY A 227 1.20 22.82 14.15
CA GLY A 227 -0.12 22.45 14.66
C GLY A 227 -1.22 22.36 13.59
N ARG A 228 -2.41 21.91 14.05
CA ARG A 228 -3.58 21.64 13.20
C ARG A 228 -4.10 22.89 12.47
N ASP A 229 -4.19 24.02 13.17
CA ASP A 229 -4.71 25.26 12.58
C ASP A 229 -3.83 25.72 11.40
N LYS A 230 -2.51 25.60 11.52
CA LYS A 230 -1.56 25.92 10.44
C LYS A 230 -1.62 24.96 9.28
N LEU A 231 -1.84 23.67 9.55
CA LEU A 231 -2.13 22.70 8.49
C LEU A 231 -3.44 23.06 7.75
N THR A 232 -4.51 23.40 8.47
CA THR A 232 -5.79 23.81 7.88
C THR A 232 -5.64 25.06 7.01
N GLU A 233 -4.99 26.12 7.52
CA GLU A 233 -4.67 27.33 6.76
C GLU A 233 -3.86 27.01 5.49
N TYR A 234 -2.88 26.11 5.59
CA TYR A 234 -2.07 25.67 4.46
C TYR A 234 -2.93 25.00 3.39
N ILE A 235 -3.81 24.06 3.78
CA ILE A 235 -4.67 23.33 2.85
C ILE A 235 -5.63 24.29 2.14
N ILE A 236 -6.23 25.25 2.87
CA ILE A 236 -7.10 26.28 2.30
C ILE A 236 -6.37 27.05 1.20
N ARG A 237 -5.16 27.53 1.49
CA ARG A 237 -4.33 28.27 0.53
C ARG A 237 -3.94 27.41 -0.68
N GLU A 238 -3.48 26.18 -0.44
CA GLU A 238 -2.99 25.29 -1.50
C GLU A 238 -4.12 24.82 -2.43
N LEU A 239 -5.35 24.71 -1.91
CA LEU A 239 -6.54 24.38 -2.70
C LEU A 239 -7.27 25.59 -3.28
N GLY A 240 -6.90 26.82 -2.89
CA GLY A 240 -7.58 28.04 -3.35
C GLY A 240 -9.01 28.14 -2.83
N ILE A 241 -9.24 27.73 -1.58
CA ILE A 241 -10.55 27.73 -0.95
C ILE A 241 -10.88 29.12 -0.42
N GLU A 242 -12.04 29.63 -0.81
CA GLU A 242 -12.62 30.86 -0.27
C GLU A 242 -13.43 30.52 0.99
N LEU A 243 -13.00 31.05 2.14
CA LEU A 243 -13.70 31.00 3.42
C LEU A 243 -14.89 31.96 3.44
#